data_AF-A0A2E0ULQ5-F1
#
_entry.id   AF-A0A2E0ULQ5-F1
#
_cell.length_a   1.000
_cell.length_b   1.000
_cell.length_c   1.000
_cell.angle_alpha   90.00
_cell.angle_beta   90.00
_cell.angle_gamma   90.00
#
_symmetry.space_group_name_H-M   'P 1'
#
loop_
_entity.id
_entity.type
_entity.pdbx_description
1 polymer ?
#
loop_
_entity_poly.entity_id
_entity_poly.type
_entity_poly.pdbx_seq_one_letter_code
_entity_poly.pdbx_strand_id
1 'polypeptide(L)'
;MREYMSIFQLIGLALIFQVLEHIVGLSALNIALFWALPPIVSSFQLFYFGTYLPHRGEVESFEDAHHARSNEYSVLWSFLTCYHFGYHWEHHQYPGTPWWLLPQKRAATRSSNISEADT
;
A
#
# COMPACT_ATOMS: atom_id res chain seq x y z
N MET A 1 5.12 -15.64 15.26
CA MET A 1 4.07 -15.10 14.36
C MET A 1 2.77 -15.10 15.13
N ARG A 2 2.16 -13.93 15.36
CA ARG A 2 0.81 -13.86 15.93
C ARG A 2 -0.18 -14.34 14.86
N GLU A 3 -1.19 -15.11 15.25
CA GLU A 3 -2.25 -15.50 14.34
C GLU A 3 -2.92 -14.24 13.77
N TYR A 4 -3.22 -14.25 12.47
CA TYR A 4 -3.80 -13.11 11.74
C TYR A 4 -5.12 -12.63 12.37
N MET A 5 -6.23 -13.24 11.96
CA MET A 5 -7.57 -12.91 12.37
C MET A 5 -8.16 -14.13 13.07
N SER A 6 -8.51 -13.99 14.35
CA SER A 6 -9.12 -15.06 15.12
C SER A 6 -10.62 -15.15 14.84
N ILE A 7 -11.20 -16.33 15.05
CA ILE A 7 -12.65 -16.54 14.99
C ILE A 7 -13.39 -15.59 15.95
N PHE A 8 -12.81 -15.31 17.12
CA PHE A 8 -13.39 -14.37 18.08
C PHE A 8 -13.42 -12.93 17.55
N GLN A 9 -12.42 -12.50 16.78
CA GLN A 9 -12.43 -11.20 16.12
C GLN A 9 -13.51 -11.13 15.03
N LEU A 10 -13.71 -12.22 14.26
CA LEU A 10 -14.80 -12.30 13.28
C LEU A 10 -16.18 -12.21 13.95
N ILE A 11 -16.38 -12.94 15.04
CA ILE A 11 -17.62 -12.85 15.84
C ILE A 11 -17.80 -11.42 16.37
N GLY A 12 -16.75 -10.80 16.90
CA GLY A 12 -16.79 -9.41 17.37
C GLY A 12 -17.20 -8.42 16.28
N LEU A 13 -16.65 -8.54 15.08
CA LEU A 13 -17.02 -7.70 13.93
C LEU A 13 -18.49 -7.91 13.52
N ALA A 14 -18.97 -9.17 13.50
CA ALA A 14 -20.37 -9.47 13.21
C ALA A 14 -21.31 -8.87 14.28
N LEU A 15 -20.96 -8.97 15.56
CA LEU A 15 -21.75 -8.35 16.63
C LEU A 15 -21.80 -6.82 16.51
N ILE A 16 -20.68 -6.17 16.19
CA ILE A 16 -20.64 -4.73 15.94
C ILE A 16 -21.56 -4.36 14.77
N PHE A 17 -21.53 -5.12 13.67
CA PHE A 17 -22.42 -4.90 12.54
C PHE A 17 -23.89 -4.97 12.97
N GLN A 18 -24.30 -6.01 13.70
CA GLN A 18 -25.69 -6.17 14.17
C GLN A 18 -26.12 -5.03 15.10
N VAL A 19 -25.23 -4.55 15.98
CA VAL A 19 -25.50 -3.41 16.87
C VAL A 19 -25.68 -2.12 16.06
N LEU A 20 -24.81 -1.86 15.10
CA LEU A 20 -24.91 -0.68 14.24
C LEU A 20 -26.19 -0.67 13.41
N GLU A 21 -26.60 -1.83 12.89
CA GLU A 21 -27.81 -1.94 12.08
C GLU A 21 -29.08 -1.83 12.94
N HIS A 22 -29.19 -2.66 13.98
CA HIS A 22 -30.48 -2.84 14.67
C HIS A 22 -30.65 -1.97 15.92
N ILE A 23 -29.57 -1.54 16.58
CA ILE A 23 -29.64 -0.70 17.78
C ILE A 23 -29.42 0.77 17.43
N VAL A 24 -28.40 1.07 16.63
CA VAL A 24 -28.14 2.45 16.20
C VAL A 24 -29.06 2.86 15.04
N GLY A 25 -29.59 1.89 14.28
CA GLY A 25 -30.52 2.15 13.18
C GLY A 25 -29.83 2.60 11.89
N LEU A 26 -28.55 2.30 11.71
CA LEU A 26 -27.85 2.57 10.45
C LEU A 26 -28.28 1.55 9.39
N SER A 27 -28.43 1.99 8.13
CA SER A 27 -28.70 1.04 7.06
C SER A 27 -27.49 0.11 6.85
N ALA A 28 -27.75 -1.16 6.59
CA ALA A 28 -26.71 -2.13 6.24
C ALA A 28 -25.84 -1.64 5.07
N LEU A 29 -26.43 -0.94 4.09
CA LEU A 29 -25.70 -0.36 2.98
C LEU A 29 -24.68 0.71 3.43
N ASN A 30 -25.06 1.58 4.37
CA ASN A 30 -24.13 2.60 4.88
C ASN A 30 -23.01 1.96 5.69
N ILE A 31 -23.32 0.95 6.52
CA ILE A 31 -22.30 0.20 7.26
C ILE A 31 -21.34 -0.49 6.28
N ALA A 32 -21.87 -1.11 5.23
CA ALA A 32 -21.05 -1.76 4.20
C ALA A 32 -20.13 -0.75 3.48
N LEU A 33 -20.67 0.37 2.99
CA LEU A 33 -19.93 1.34 2.18
C LEU A 33 -18.90 2.15 2.98
N PHE A 34 -19.23 2.52 4.22
CA PHE A 34 -18.41 3.45 5.00
C PHE A 34 -17.58 2.79 6.11
N TRP A 35 -17.88 1.53 6.48
CA TRP A 35 -17.14 0.81 7.51
C TRP A 35 -16.46 -0.46 7.01
N ALA A 36 -17.18 -1.37 6.36
CA ALA A 36 -16.59 -2.65 5.94
C ALA A 36 -15.73 -2.54 4.68
N LEU A 37 -16.24 -1.88 3.64
CA LEU A 37 -15.60 -1.81 2.33
C LEU A 37 -14.26 -1.04 2.34
N PRO A 38 -14.12 0.13 3.00
CA PRO A 38 -12.88 0.91 2.94
C PRO A 38 -11.63 0.16 3.41
N PRO A 39 -11.59 -0.52 4.58
CA PRO A 39 -10.40 -1.27 4.99
C PRO A 39 -10.13 -2.50 4.12
N ILE A 40 -11.16 -3.14 3.54
CA ILE A 40 -10.98 -4.26 2.60
C ILE A 40 -10.28 -3.77 1.33
N VAL A 41 -10.80 -2.69 0.72
CA VAL A 41 -10.21 -2.09 -0.49
C VAL A 41 -8.81 -1.58 -0.18
N SER A 42 -8.60 -0.92 0.96
CA SER A 42 -7.28 -0.45 1.39
C SER A 42 -6.29 -1.61 1.61
N SER A 43 -6.75 -2.76 2.11
CA SER A 43 -5.90 -3.93 2.31
C SER A 43 -5.48 -4.56 0.99
N PHE A 44 -6.43 -4.69 0.05
CA PHE A 44 -6.12 -5.14 -1.31
C PHE A 44 -5.16 -4.18 -2.02
N GLN A 45 -5.41 -2.87 -1.89
CA GLN A 45 -4.59 -1.81 -2.43
C GLN A 45 -3.14 -1.89 -1.92
N LEU A 46 -2.96 -1.96 -0.60
CA LEU A 46 -1.65 -2.10 0.03
C LEU A 46 -0.95 -3.40 -0.37
N PHE A 47 -1.66 -4.53 -0.34
CA PHE A 47 -1.09 -5.81 -0.75
C PHE A 47 -0.61 -5.77 -2.20
N TYR A 48 -1.46 -5.30 -3.11
CA TYR A 48 -1.14 -5.33 -4.53
C TYR A 48 0.01 -4.37 -4.87
N PHE A 49 -0.09 -3.09 -4.49
CA PHE A 49 0.88 -2.06 -4.89
C PHE A 49 2.08 -1.93 -3.95
N GLY A 50 1.94 -2.31 -2.68
CA GLY A 50 2.98 -2.19 -1.66
C GLY A 50 3.67 -3.50 -1.31
N THR A 51 3.23 -4.65 -1.82
CA THR A 51 3.88 -5.94 -1.54
C THR A 51 4.02 -6.80 -2.79
N TYR A 52 2.92 -7.19 -3.44
CA TYR A 52 2.96 -8.13 -4.56
C TYR A 52 3.68 -7.54 -5.78
N LEU A 53 3.25 -6.37 -6.27
CA LEU A 53 3.78 -5.78 -7.50
C LEU A 53 5.26 -5.37 -7.40
N PRO A 54 5.76 -4.77 -6.30
CA PRO A 54 7.17 -4.41 -6.15
C PRO A 54 8.12 -5.61 -6.02
N HIS A 55 7.63 -6.74 -5.53
CA HIS A 55 8.44 -7.92 -5.20
C HIS A 55 8.16 -9.15 -6.09
N ARG A 56 7.22 -9.07 -7.03
CA ARG A 56 7.02 -10.14 -8.01
C ARG A 56 8.20 -10.18 -8.99
N GLY A 57 8.70 -11.38 -9.25
CA GLY A 57 9.87 -11.62 -10.10
C GLY A 57 10.77 -12.69 -9.50
N GLU A 58 11.76 -13.15 -10.25
CA GLU A 58 12.77 -14.07 -9.73
C GLU A 58 13.71 -13.32 -8.79
N VAL A 59 14.04 -13.91 -7.63
CA VAL A 59 14.91 -13.30 -6.61
C VAL A 59 16.28 -12.96 -7.20
N GLU A 60 16.78 -13.77 -8.15
CA GLU A 60 18.05 -13.54 -8.86
C GLU A 60 18.03 -12.30 -9.77
N SER A 61 16.86 -11.72 -10.03
CA SER A 61 16.70 -10.52 -10.88
C SER A 61 16.71 -9.20 -10.10
N PHE A 62 16.99 -9.24 -8.79
CA PHE A 62 17.16 -8.05 -7.97
C PHE A 62 18.64 -7.85 -7.66
N GLU A 63 19.23 -6.79 -8.21
CA GLU A 63 20.60 -6.38 -7.93
C GLU A 63 20.71 -5.54 -6.63
N ASP A 64 19.57 -5.13 -6.05
CA ASP A 64 19.49 -4.25 -4.90
C ASP A 64 19.26 -5.01 -3.58
N ALA A 65 19.88 -4.54 -2.49
CA ALA A 65 19.76 -5.15 -1.16
C ALA A 65 18.32 -5.18 -0.59
N HIS A 66 17.43 -4.34 -1.14
CA HIS A 66 16.03 -4.27 -0.72
C HIS A 66 15.13 -5.23 -1.48
N HIS A 67 15.64 -5.87 -2.54
CA HIS A 67 14.90 -6.72 -3.48
C HIS A 67 13.55 -6.09 -3.87
N ALA A 68 13.57 -4.80 -4.19
CA ALA A 68 12.37 -3.98 -4.37
C ALA A 68 12.43 -3.17 -5.66
N ARG A 69 11.32 -3.11 -6.41
CA ARG A 69 11.19 -2.26 -7.60
C ARG A 69 10.20 -1.14 -7.39
N SER A 70 10.52 0.01 -7.98
CA SER A 70 9.58 1.12 -8.10
C SER A 70 8.80 1.03 -9.40
N ASN A 71 7.52 1.39 -9.34
CA ASN A 71 6.69 1.48 -10.54
C ASN A 71 7.06 2.70 -11.40
N GLU A 72 6.60 2.66 -12.65
CA GLU A 72 6.81 3.68 -13.66
C GLU A 72 5.57 4.57 -13.85
N TYR A 73 4.68 4.61 -12.86
CA TYR A 73 3.46 5.40 -12.96
C TYR A 73 3.75 6.90 -12.81
N SER A 74 2.90 7.71 -13.46
CA SER A 74 2.91 9.17 -13.25
C SER A 74 2.63 9.49 -11.78
N VAL A 75 2.96 10.71 -11.36
CA VAL A 75 2.72 11.16 -9.98
C VAL A 75 1.23 11.01 -9.58
N LEU A 76 0.31 11.34 -10.49
CA LEU A 76 -1.12 11.18 -10.22
C LEU A 76 -1.51 9.71 -10.01
N TRP A 77 -1.06 8.82 -10.91
CA TRP A 77 -1.43 7.41 -10.80
C TRP A 77 -0.76 6.74 -9.59
N SER A 78 0.49 7.07 -9.29
CA SER A 78 1.15 6.55 -8.08
C SER A 78 0.46 7.01 -6.79
N PHE A 79 -0.12 8.22 -6.75
CA PHE A 79 -0.94 8.67 -5.62
C PHE A 79 -2.20 7.79 -5.48
N LEU A 80 -2.93 7.59 -6.57
CA LEU A 80 -4.18 6.82 -6.58
C LEU A 80 -3.98 5.33 -6.28
N THR A 81 -2.82 4.77 -6.62
CA THR A 81 -2.57 3.34 -6.39
C THR A 81 -2.29 3.01 -4.94
N CYS A 82 -1.47 3.77 -4.21
CA CYS A 82 -1.24 3.56 -2.77
C CYS A 82 -0.44 4.72 -2.16
N TYR A 83 -0.85 5.97 -2.37
CA TYR A 83 -0.16 7.15 -1.84
C TYR A 83 1.35 7.15 -2.16
N HIS A 84 1.73 6.85 -3.40
CA HIS A 84 3.12 6.74 -3.87
C HIS A 84 3.95 5.59 -3.28
N PHE A 85 3.38 4.65 -2.51
CA PHE A 85 4.12 3.48 -1.99
C PHE A 85 4.65 2.53 -3.07
N GLY A 86 4.14 2.67 -4.30
CA GLY A 86 4.71 1.97 -5.43
C GLY A 86 6.06 2.54 -5.90
N TYR A 87 6.53 3.68 -5.38
CA TYR A 87 7.95 4.07 -5.38
C TYR A 87 8.68 3.31 -4.27
N HIS A 88 8.63 1.97 -4.37
CA HIS A 88 8.92 1.07 -3.26
C HIS A 88 10.41 1.04 -2.91
N TRP A 89 11.28 1.13 -3.93
CA TRP A 89 12.72 1.22 -3.69
C TRP A 89 13.06 2.51 -2.93
N GLU A 90 12.50 3.65 -3.32
CA GLU A 90 12.73 4.94 -2.63
C GLU A 90 12.20 4.90 -1.19
N HIS A 91 11.07 4.22 -0.96
CA HIS A 91 10.53 4.02 0.38
C HIS A 91 11.49 3.25 1.29
N HIS A 92 12.07 2.14 0.82
CA HIS A 92 13.05 1.36 1.58
C HIS A 92 14.38 2.10 1.74
N GLN A 93 14.82 2.82 0.71
CA GLN A 93 16.06 3.58 0.75
C GLN A 93 15.98 4.81 1.68
N TYR A 94 14.80 5.43 1.79
CA TYR A 94 14.59 6.64 2.58
C TYR A 94 13.39 6.50 3.54
N PRO A 95 13.47 5.65 4.58
CA PRO A 95 12.33 5.28 5.42
C PRO A 95 11.71 6.44 6.20
N GLY A 96 12.46 7.52 6.44
CA GLY A 96 11.94 8.74 7.07
C GLY A 96 11.21 9.70 6.11
N THR A 97 11.15 9.38 4.81
CA THR A 97 10.50 10.24 3.83
C THR A 97 8.99 10.03 3.88
N PRO A 98 8.20 11.08 4.14
CA PRO A 98 6.75 10.95 4.08
C PRO A 98 6.30 10.69 2.64
N TRP A 99 5.17 10.00 2.50
CA TRP A 99 4.70 9.45 1.23
C TRP A 99 4.57 10.49 0.10
N TRP A 100 4.15 11.72 0.42
CA TRP A 100 4.02 12.82 -0.55
C TRP A 100 5.34 13.37 -1.09
N LEU A 101 6.48 13.05 -0.46
CA LEU A 101 7.82 13.44 -0.92
C LEU A 101 8.56 12.33 -1.69
N LEU A 102 8.02 11.11 -1.74
CA LEU A 102 8.59 10.01 -2.54
C LEU A 102 8.76 10.34 -4.03
N PRO A 103 7.82 11.05 -4.71
CA PRO A 103 8.04 11.46 -6.11
C PRO A 103 9.30 12.31 -6.30
N GLN A 104 9.64 13.15 -5.31
CA GLN A 104 10.84 13.99 -5.37
C GLN A 104 12.11 13.16 -5.19
N LYS A 105 12.08 12.14 -4.33
CA LYS A 105 13.18 11.17 -4.20
C LYS A 105 13.41 10.41 -5.51
N ARG A 106 12.34 9.95 -6.15
CA ARG A 106 12.41 9.29 -7.47
C ARG A 106 13.06 10.19 -8.51
N ALA A 107 12.64 11.46 -8.59
CA ALA A 107 13.19 12.42 -9.53
C ALA A 107 14.69 12.65 -9.29
N ALA A 108 15.10 12.88 -8.04
CA ALA A 108 16.49 13.09 -7.68
C ALA A 108 17.39 11.89 -8.01
N THR A 109 16.94 10.67 -7.67
CA THR A 109 17.66 9.42 -7.99
C THR A 109 17.79 9.18 -9.50
N ARG A 110 16.78 9.54 -10.30
CA ARG A 110 16.89 9.44 -11.76
C ARG A 110 17.91 10.41 -12.32
N SER A 111 17.93 11.65 -11.84
CA SER A 111 18.89 12.65 -12.27
C SER A 111 20.33 12.25 -11.96
N SER A 112 20.60 11.68 -10.78
CA SER A 112 21.94 11.19 -10.44
C SER A 112 22.41 10.06 -11.35
N ASN A 113 21.54 9.08 -11.62
CA ASN A 113 21.89 7.94 -12.46
C ASN A 113 22.17 8.34 -13.92
N ILE A 114 21.47 9.37 -14.43
CA ILE A 114 21.75 9.92 -15.76
C ILE A 114 23.14 10.57 -15.78
N SER A 115 23.48 11.37 -14.77
CA SER A 115 24.80 12.02 -14.72
C SER A 115 25.98 11.06 -14.60
N GLU A 116 25.80 9.89 -13.96
CA GLU A 116 26.84 8.85 -13.88
C GLU A 116 26.99 8.06 -15.18
N ALA A 117 25.93 7.95 -15.99
CA ALA A 117 25.98 7.23 -17.27
C ALA A 117 26.66 8.01 -18.40
N ASP A 118 26.74 9.35 -18.27
CA ASP A 118 27.30 10.26 -19.27
C ASP A 118 28.81 10.56 -19.06
N THR A 119 29.44 10.00 -18.01
CA THR A 119 30.88 10.12 -17.71
C THR A 119 31.65 8.84 -18.01
#